data_AF-A0A381XSP0-F1
#
_entry.id   AF-A0A381XSP0-F1
#
_cell.length_a   1.000
_cell.length_b   1.000
_cell.length_c   1.000
_cell.angle_alpha   90.00
_cell.angle_beta   90.00
_cell.angle_gamma   90.00
#
_symmetry.space_group_name_H-M   'P 1'
#
loop_
_entity.id
_entity.type
_entity.pdbx_description
1 polymer ?
#
loop_
_entity_poly.entity_id
_entity_poly.type
_entity_poly.pdbx_seq_one_letter_code
_entity_poly.pdbx_strand_id
1 'polypeptide(L)' 'VVFSSGPGQSYVFSIFIDSIISDTGLSRSGISALYMLSTGVSAGMVWLVSRMVDRVGPRMMLVAVGIAFAAACFGMAAAT' A
#
# COMPACT_ATOMS: atom_id res chain seq x y z
N VAL A 1 -9.41 14.01 -8.09
CA VAL A 1 -9.43 13.05 -6.96
C VAL A 1 -9.35 11.60 -7.44
N VAL A 2 -10.20 11.15 -8.37
CA VAL A 2 -10.19 9.75 -8.88
C VAL A 2 -8.86 9.32 -9.49
N PHE A 3 -8.10 10.21 -10.15
CA PHE A 3 -6.80 9.87 -10.74
C PHE A 3 -5.68 9.72 -9.69
N SER A 4 -5.68 10.56 -8.64
CA SER A 4 -4.64 10.56 -7.61
C SER A 4 -4.85 9.51 -6.51
N SER A 5 -6.10 9.20 -6.16
CA SER A 5 -6.41 8.09 -5.23
C SER A 5 -6.79 6.79 -5.94
N GLY A 6 -6.93 6.84 -7.26
CA GLY A 6 -7.35 5.72 -8.11
C GLY A 6 -6.52 4.45 -7.92
N PRO A 7 -5.18 4.49 -8.03
CA PRO A 7 -4.35 3.28 -7.96
C PRO A 7 -4.52 2.46 -6.68
N GLY A 8 -4.92 3.09 -5.57
CA GLY A 8 -5.17 2.43 -4.29
C GLY A 8 -6.61 1.94 -4.08
N GLN A 9 -7.50 2.14 -5.06
CA GLN A 9 -8.89 1.72 -4.99
C GLN A 9 -9.12 0.39 -5.70
N SER A 10 -9.97 -0.46 -5.11
CA SER A 10 -10.27 -1.80 -5.63
C SER A 10 -10.71 -1.82 -7.10
N TYR A 11 -11.39 -0.76 -7.56
CA TYR A 11 -11.84 -0.62 -8.94
C TYR A 11 -10.69 -0.42 -9.95
N VAL A 12 -9.65 0.31 -9.59
CA VAL A 12 -8.51 0.53 -10.48
C VAL A 12 -7.56 -0.66 -10.42
N PHE A 13 -7.39 -1.26 -9.24
CA PHE A 13 -6.59 -2.47 -9.06
C PHE A 13 -7.09 -3.65 -9.91
N SER A 14 -8.42 -3.84 -10.01
CA SER A 14 -9.00 -4.96 -10.77
C SER A 14 -8.67 -4.95 -12.26
N ILE A 15 -8.39 -3.77 -12.84
CA ILE A 15 -7.98 -3.60 -14.25
C ILE A 15 -6.61 -4.24 -14.50
N PHE A 16 -5.74 -4.27 -13.48
CA PHE A 16 -4.38 -4.78 -13.60
C PHE A 16 -4.25 -6.26 -13.21
N ILE A 17 -5.28 -6.87 -12.61
CA ILE A 17 -5.20 -8.27 -12.13
C ILE A 17 -4.82 -9.23 -13.26
N ASP A 18 -5.43 -9.10 -14.43
CA ASP A 18 -5.15 -10.04 -15.52
C ASP A 18 -3.71 -9.91 -16.06
N SER A 19 -3.13 -8.70 -16.04
CA SER A 19 -1.72 -8.45 -16.35
C SER A 19 -0.78 -8.97 -15.24
N ILE A 20 -1.19 -8.88 -13.98
CA ILE A 20 -0.40 -9.44 -12.86
C ILE A 20 -0.39 -10.98 -12.94
N ILE A 21 -1.51 -11.60 -13.31
CA ILE A 21 -1.60 -13.05 -13.53
C ILE A 21 -0.64 -13.48 -14.64
N SER A 22 -0.61 -12.75 -15.77
CA SER A 22 0.27 -13.10 -16.89
C SER A 22 1.75 -13.00 -16.53
N ASP A 23 2.13 -12.02 -15.72
CA ASP A 23 3.54 -11.75 -15.39
C ASP A 23 4.05 -12.60 -14.22
N THR A 24 3.19 -12.91 -13.24
CA THR A 24 3.57 -13.66 -12.03
C THR A 24 3.23 -15.15 -12.09
N GLY A 25 2.34 -15.56 -13.00
CA GLY A 25 1.82 -16.93 -13.09
C GLY A 25 0.91 -17.32 -11.90
N LEU A 26 0.59 -16.39 -11.01
CA LEU A 26 -0.28 -16.63 -9.85
C LEU A 26 -1.74 -16.81 -10.26
N SER A 27 -2.47 -17.69 -9.56
CA SER A 27 -3.91 -17.83 -9.78
C SER A 27 -4.66 -16.57 -9.31
N ARG A 28 -5.82 -16.30 -9.93
CA ARG A 28 -6.69 -15.16 -9.55
C ARG A 28 -7.08 -15.20 -8.07
N SER A 29 -7.27 -16.40 -7.51
CA SER A 29 -7.54 -16.59 -6.07
C SER A 29 -6.33 -16.22 -5.22
N GLY A 30 -5.11 -16.59 -5.63
CA GLY A 30 -3.87 -16.20 -4.94
C GLY A 30 -3.68 -14.69 -4.89
N ILE A 31 -3.91 -13.99 -6.01
CA ILE A 31 -3.85 -12.52 -6.06
C ILE A 31 -4.93 -11.89 -5.18
N SER A 32 -6.16 -12.42 -5.21
CA SER A 32 -7.23 -11.91 -4.35
C SER A 32 -6.93 -12.08 -2.85
N ALA A 33 -6.29 -13.20 -2.46
CA ALA A 33 -5.87 -13.44 -1.10
C ALA A 33 -4.76 -12.45 -0.67
N LEU A 34 -3.77 -12.22 -1.54
CA LEU A 34 -2.73 -11.21 -1.30
C LEU A 34 -3.32 -9.80 -1.19
N TYR A 35 -4.31 -9.45 -2.02
CA TYR A 35 -4.99 -8.17 -1.95
C TYR A 35 -5.78 -8.01 -0.65
N MET A 36 -6.49 -9.04 -0.21
CA MET A 36 -7.18 -9.06 1.09
C MET A 36 -6.21 -8.90 2.26
N LEU A 37 -5.10 -9.63 2.25
CA LEU A 37 -4.05 -9.52 3.26
C LEU A 37 -3.44 -8.12 3.29
N SER A 38 -3.10 -7.55 2.13
CA SER A 38 -2.59 -6.19 1.99
C SER A 38 -3.58 -5.16 2.56
N THR A 39 -4.87 -5.32 2.25
CA THR A 39 -5.93 -4.46 2.79
C THR A 39 -6.02 -4.56 4.31
N GLY A 40 -5.97 -5.78 4.86
CA GLY A 40 -5.99 -6.02 6.31
C GLY A 40 -4.78 -5.40 7.02
N VAL A 41 -3.59 -5.55 6.45
CA VAL A 41 -2.35 -4.93 6.96
C VAL A 41 -2.47 -3.41 6.93
N SER A 42 -3.00 -2.85 5.84
CA SER A 42 -3.18 -1.40 5.70
C SER A 42 -4.16 -0.85 6.75
N ALA A 43 -5.28 -1.55 6.99
CA ALA A 43 -6.23 -1.19 8.04
C ALA A 43 -5.59 -1.24 9.45
N GLY A 44 -4.79 -2.27 9.73
CA GLY A 44 -4.03 -2.37 10.98
C GLY A 44 -3.01 -1.25 11.14
N MET A 45 -2.33 -0.86 10.05
CA MET A 45 -1.39 0.26 10.06
C MET A 45 -2.07 1.60 10.33
N VAL A 46 -3.26 1.83 9.75
CA VAL A 46 -4.03 3.05 10.06
C VAL A 46 -4.31 3.16 11.55
N TRP A 47 -4.71 2.07 12.21
CA TRP A 47 -4.92 2.06 13.66
C TRP A 47 -3.63 2.38 14.44
N LEU A 48 -2.50 1.76 14.06
CA LEU A 48 -1.21 1.98 14.72
C LEU A 48 -0.73 3.42 14.55
N VAL A 49 -0.70 3.93 13.32
CA VAL A 49 -0.24 5.29 13.01
C VAL A 49 -1.14 6.32 13.68
N SER A 50 -2.46 6.12 13.68
CA SER A 50 -3.39 7.05 14.35
C SER A 50 -3.06 7.17 15.84
N ARG A 51 -2.83 6.04 16.52
CA ARG A 51 -2.44 6.03 17.94
C ARG A 51 -1.08 6.70 18.19
N MET A 52 -0.15 6.58 17.25
CA MET A 52 1.16 7.24 17.37
C MET A 52 1.06 8.75 17.11
N VAL A 53 0.20 9.20 16.19
CA VAL A 53 -0.07 10.62 15.94
C VAL A 53 -0.57 11.28 17.21
N ASP A 54 -1.49 10.63 17.93
CA ASP A 54 -2.04 11.15 19.18
C ASP A 54 -0.99 11.31 20.30
N ARG A 55 0.09 10.51 20.27
CA ARG A 55 1.15 10.53 21.30
C ARG A 55 2.30 11.47 20.98
N VAL A 56 2.79 11.46 19.74
CA VAL A 56 4.03 12.17 19.33
C VAL A 56 3.71 13.47 18.60
N GLY A 57 2.45 13.67 18.25
CA GLY A 57 1.95 14.83 17.53
C GLY A 57 2.08 14.69 16.01
N PRO A 58 1.20 15.36 15.25
CA PRO A 58 1.09 15.20 13.80
C PRO A 58 2.33 15.68 13.04
N ARG A 59 3.03 16.72 13.52
CA ARG A 59 4.22 17.27 12.84
C ARG A 59 5.36 16.27 12.75
N MET A 60 5.66 15.57 13.85
CA MET A 60 6.72 14.56 13.86
C MET A 60 6.31 13.30 13.09
N MET A 61 5.02 12.94 13.14
CA MET A 61 4.54 11.80 12.37
C MET A 61 4.64 12.03 10.85
N LEU A 62 4.33 13.24 10.37
CA LEU A 62 4.45 13.56 8.94
C LEU A 62 5.88 13.36 8.43
N VAL A 63 6.89 13.79 9.20
CA VAL A 63 8.30 13.58 8.85
C VAL A 63 8.65 12.10 8.87
N ALA A 64 8.23 11.37 9.90
CA ALA A 64 8.50 9.93 10.02
C ALA A 64 7.89 9.12 8.86
N VAL A 65 6.63 9.38 8.51
CA VAL A 65 5.95 8.75 7.37
C VAL A 65 6.62 9.12 6.06
N GLY A 66 7.03 10.38 5.88
CA GLY A 66 7.77 10.82 4.70
C GLY A 66 9.10 10.08 4.52
N ILE A 67 9.87 9.91 5.59
CA ILE A 67 11.14 9.16 5.58
C ILE A 67 10.88 7.67 5.28
N ALA A 68 9.87 7.07 5.91
CA ALA A 68 9.50 5.68 5.67
C ALA A 68 9.08 5.44 4.21
N PHE A 69 8.32 6.37 3.63
CA PHE A 69 7.92 6.28 2.23
C PHE A 69 9.11 6.46 1.28
N ALA A 70 10.01 7.42 1.57
CA ALA A 70 11.23 7.59 0.80
C ALA A 70 12.09 6.31 0.82
N ALA A 71 12.26 5.69 1.99
CA ALA A 71 12.97 4.43 2.13
C ALA A 71 12.31 3.29 1.34
N ALA A 72 10.98 3.21 1.34
CA ALA A 72 10.24 2.23 0.53
C ALA A 72 10.45 2.45 -0.99
N CYS A 73 10.43 3.70 -1.45
CA CYS A 73 10.73 4.04 -2.84
C CYS A 73 12.16 3.67 -3.23
N PHE A 74 13.15 3.97 -2.37
CA PHE A 74 14.54 3.57 -2.60
C PHE A 74 14.70 2.04 -2.62
N GLY A 75 14.01 1.32 -1.73
CA GLY A 75 14.01 -0.14 -1.72
C GLY A 75 13.44 -0.73 -3.01
N MET A 76 12.33 -0.18 -3.52
CA MET A 76 11.79 -0.59 -4.81
C MET A 76 12.75 -0.30 -5.96
N ALA A 77 13.36 0.89 -5.99
CA ALA A 77 14.32 1.27 -7.03
C ALA A 77 15.62 0.44 -7.01
N ALA A 78 16.00 -0.10 -5.86
CA ALA A 78 17.16 -1.00 -5.74
C ALA A 78 16.81 -2.47 -6.06
N ALA A 79 15.54 -2.85 -5.99
CA ALA A 79 15.06 -4.20 -6.27
C ALA A 79 14.70 -4.42 -7.76
N THR A 80 14.59 -3.34 -8.54
CA THR A 80 14.51 -3.35 -10.01
C THR A 80 15.90 -3.44 -10.63
#